data_AF-A0A852BDR0-F1
#
_entry.id   AF-A0A852BDR0-F1
#
_cell.length_a   1.000
_cell.length_b   1.000
_cell.length_c   1.000
_cell.angle_alpha   90.00
_cell.angle_beta   90.00
_cell.angle_gamma   90.00
#
_symmetry.space_group_name_H-M   'P 1'
#
loop_
_entity.id
_entity.type
_entity.pdbx_description
1 polymer ?
#
loop_
_entity_poly.entity_id
_entity_poly.type
_entity_poly.pdbx_seq_one_letter_code
_entity_poly.pdbx_strand_id
1 'polypeptide(L)'
;MAAVTMPPEALVSPQGNEEVDSLIALHYNYTGKLMLREKATDKIDLPTISFLILCSFIVLENLMVLIAIWKNNKFHNRMYFFIGNLALCDLLAGIVYKVNILMSGKKTLSLSSTIWFIREGSMFVALGASTFSLLAIAIERHLTMIKMRPYDANKKYRVFLLIGTCWLISISLGALPILGWNCINSLPDCSTILPLYSKKYVVFCISIFIAILVAIVILYARIYILVKSSSRNVTNHNNSERSMALLRTVVIVVSVFIACWSPLFILFLIDVACRVKECSILYKANWFIAVAVINSAMNPIIYTLASKEMRRAFFRLVCGCLVKSKVARSLPIQPTPDHSRSKSSSSNTQKPKEDFPPINVPSCIAEKNE
;
A
#
# COMPACT_ATOMS: atom_id res chain seq x y z
N MET A 1 -44.03 -31.78 -15.41
CA MET A 1 -43.67 -32.06 -14.01
C MET A 1 -43.59 -30.74 -13.28
N ALA A 2 -44.37 -30.62 -12.20
CA ALA A 2 -44.77 -29.36 -11.59
C ALA A 2 -43.59 -28.54 -11.00
N ALA A 3 -43.61 -27.24 -11.27
CA ALA A 3 -42.81 -26.26 -10.56
C ALA A 3 -43.40 -26.07 -9.16
N VAL A 4 -42.66 -26.47 -8.13
CA VAL A 4 -42.98 -26.13 -6.74
C VAL A 4 -42.33 -24.79 -6.45
N THR A 5 -43.10 -23.72 -6.60
CA THR A 5 -42.80 -22.40 -6.04
C THR A 5 -42.95 -22.48 -4.53
N MET A 6 -41.83 -22.56 -3.79
CA MET A 6 -41.82 -22.34 -2.34
C MET A 6 -41.72 -20.84 -2.06
N PRO A 7 -42.52 -20.27 -1.13
CA PRO A 7 -42.42 -18.88 -0.73
C PRO A 7 -41.14 -18.62 0.07
N PRO A 8 -40.63 -17.37 0.13
CA PRO A 8 -39.49 -17.03 0.96
C PRO A 8 -39.93 -17.01 2.43
N GLU A 9 -39.76 -18.13 3.13
CA GLU A 9 -39.79 -18.12 4.58
C GLU A 9 -38.54 -17.38 5.08
N ALA A 10 -38.79 -16.22 5.70
CA ALA A 10 -37.80 -15.54 6.49
C ALA A 10 -37.30 -16.49 7.58
N LEU A 11 -36.02 -16.88 7.49
CA LEU A 11 -35.29 -17.59 8.54
C LEU A 11 -35.13 -16.63 9.73
N VAL A 12 -36.17 -16.53 10.56
CA VAL A 12 -36.13 -15.85 11.85
C VAL A 12 -35.28 -16.70 12.78
N SER A 13 -34.08 -16.22 13.11
CA SER A 13 -33.26 -16.81 14.17
C SER A 13 -33.98 -16.64 15.52
N PRO A 14 -34.05 -17.68 16.37
CA PRO A 14 -34.66 -17.56 17.69
C PRO A 14 -33.59 -17.08 18.68
N GLN A 15 -33.17 -15.81 18.59
CA GLN A 15 -32.59 -14.99 19.67
C GLN A 15 -31.95 -13.70 19.12
N GLY A 16 -32.60 -12.56 19.38
CA GLY A 16 -31.98 -11.23 19.35
C GLY A 16 -32.24 -10.41 18.09
N ASN A 17 -32.62 -9.15 18.29
CA ASN A 17 -33.04 -8.17 17.27
C ASN A 17 -31.86 -7.68 16.39
N GLU A 18 -31.38 -8.50 15.46
CA GLU A 18 -30.55 -8.03 14.35
C GLU A 18 -31.19 -8.50 13.02
N GLU A 19 -31.62 -7.57 12.17
CA GLU A 19 -32.06 -7.87 10.80
C GLU A 19 -30.90 -8.49 10.02
N VAL A 20 -30.96 -9.80 9.80
CA VAL A 20 -30.04 -10.52 8.93
C VAL A 20 -30.41 -10.19 7.48
N ASP A 21 -29.44 -9.71 6.69
CA ASP A 21 -29.66 -9.54 5.25
C ASP A 21 -29.84 -10.94 4.64
N SER A 22 -31.09 -11.27 4.30
CA SER A 22 -31.49 -12.56 3.75
C SER A 22 -30.65 -12.97 2.52
N LEU A 23 -30.15 -11.99 1.76
CA LEU A 23 -29.31 -12.24 0.59
C LEU A 23 -27.91 -12.72 0.99
N ILE A 24 -27.27 -12.03 1.94
CA ILE A 24 -25.93 -12.41 2.39
C ILE A 24 -25.98 -13.77 3.06
N ALA A 25 -26.98 -14.01 3.93
CA ALA A 25 -27.15 -15.30 4.58
C ALA A 25 -27.32 -16.44 3.56
N LEU A 26 -28.10 -16.25 2.49
CA LEU A 26 -28.28 -17.22 1.41
C LEU A 26 -26.94 -17.60 0.75
N HIS A 27 -26.14 -16.61 0.38
CA HIS A 27 -24.85 -16.83 -0.29
C HIS A 27 -23.81 -17.48 0.65
N TYR A 28 -23.79 -17.08 1.92
CA TYR A 28 -22.92 -17.69 2.92
C TYR A 28 -23.36 -19.13 3.25
N ASN A 29 -24.64 -19.45 3.19
CA ASN A 29 -25.15 -20.81 3.37
C ASN A 29 -24.76 -21.69 2.18
N TYR A 30 -24.96 -21.18 0.96
CA TYR A 30 -24.57 -21.89 -0.26
C TYR A 30 -23.08 -22.21 -0.28
N THR A 31 -22.22 -21.28 0.15
CA THR A 31 -20.76 -21.48 0.24
C THR A 31 -20.31 -22.31 1.44
N GLY A 32 -21.23 -22.71 2.34
CA GLY A 32 -20.91 -23.46 3.56
C GLY A 32 -20.19 -22.63 4.63
N LYS A 33 -20.27 -21.30 4.55
CA LYS A 33 -19.66 -20.36 5.50
C LYS A 33 -20.61 -19.84 6.57
N LEU A 34 -21.93 -20.02 6.43
CA LEU A 34 -22.93 -19.46 7.35
C LEU A 34 -22.70 -19.91 8.80
N MET A 35 -22.65 -21.23 9.04
CA MET A 35 -22.44 -21.80 10.38
C MET A 35 -21.13 -21.33 11.03
N LEU A 36 -20.08 -21.10 10.24
CA LEU A 36 -18.79 -20.57 10.74
C LEU A 36 -18.91 -19.12 11.21
N ARG A 37 -19.81 -18.33 10.61
CA ARG A 37 -20.06 -16.93 10.98
C ARG A 37 -20.99 -16.83 12.18
N GLU A 38 -22.02 -17.67 12.26
CA GLU A 38 -22.95 -17.70 13.40
C GLU A 38 -22.29 -18.19 14.69
N LYS A 39 -21.44 -19.23 14.60
CA LYS A 39 -20.67 -19.75 15.73
C LYS A 39 -19.49 -18.85 16.14
N ALA A 40 -19.18 -17.80 15.36
CA ALA A 40 -18.13 -16.86 15.74
C ALA A 40 -18.55 -16.15 17.04
N THR A 41 -17.83 -16.40 18.12
CA THR A 41 -18.04 -15.72 19.40
C THR A 41 -17.56 -14.27 19.33
N ASP A 42 -18.14 -13.38 20.13
CA ASP A 42 -17.63 -12.01 20.28
C ASP A 42 -16.24 -11.95 20.94
N LYS A 43 -15.74 -13.08 21.46
CA LYS A 43 -14.38 -13.21 21.96
C LYS A 43 -13.40 -13.16 20.79
N ILE A 44 -12.51 -12.18 20.82
CA ILE A 44 -11.43 -12.03 19.84
C ILE A 44 -10.40 -13.14 20.09
N ASP A 45 -10.18 -13.98 19.09
CA ASP A 45 -9.16 -15.03 19.15
C ASP A 45 -7.74 -14.47 18.95
N LEU A 46 -6.74 -15.24 19.40
CA LEU A 46 -5.32 -14.85 19.31
C LEU A 46 -4.87 -14.53 17.86
N PRO A 47 -5.29 -15.30 16.82
CA PRO A 47 -4.99 -14.95 15.43
C PRO A 47 -5.57 -13.59 15.01
N THR A 48 -6.82 -13.28 15.38
CA THR A 48 -7.44 -11.99 15.05
C THR A 48 -6.71 -10.83 15.74
N ILE A 49 -6.33 -10.97 17.01
CA ILE A 49 -5.53 -9.96 17.72
C ILE A 49 -4.20 -9.74 16.98
N SER A 50 -3.53 -10.83 16.59
CA SER A 50 -2.25 -10.77 15.87
C SER A 50 -2.38 -10.03 14.54
N PHE A 51 -3.44 -10.30 13.77
CA PHE A 51 -3.71 -9.59 12.52
C PHE A 51 -4.06 -8.11 12.74
N LEU A 52 -4.81 -7.75 13.79
CA LEU A 52 -5.10 -6.35 14.13
C LEU A 52 -3.86 -5.56 14.52
N ILE A 53 -2.92 -6.19 15.24
CA ILE A 53 -1.61 -5.61 15.57
C ILE A 53 -0.82 -5.38 14.29
N LEU A 54 -0.74 -6.38 13.40
CA LEU A 54 -0.07 -6.28 12.10
C LEU A 54 -0.65 -5.13 11.26
N CYS A 55 -1.97 -4.99 11.15
CA CYS A 55 -2.60 -3.88 10.42
C CYS A 55 -2.23 -2.53 11.02
N SER A 56 -2.25 -2.43 12.35
CA SER A 56 -1.91 -1.17 13.04
C SER A 56 -0.45 -0.79 12.81
N PHE A 57 0.44 -1.78 12.78
CA PHE A 57 1.84 -1.58 12.42
C PHE A 57 2.01 -1.09 10.98
N ILE A 58 1.36 -1.74 10.00
CA ILE A 58 1.38 -1.33 8.58
C ILE A 58 0.93 0.13 8.41
N VAL A 59 -0.15 0.52 9.09
CA VAL A 59 -0.65 1.91 9.03
C VAL A 59 0.37 2.88 9.60
N LEU A 60 0.96 2.58 10.76
CA LEU A 60 1.94 3.45 11.40
C LEU A 60 3.20 3.62 10.55
N GLU A 61 3.77 2.53 10.05
CA GLU A 61 5.01 2.58 9.26
C GLU A 61 4.83 3.33 7.94
N ASN A 62 3.74 3.07 7.21
CA ASN A 62 3.49 3.74 5.94
C ASN A 62 3.09 5.21 6.14
N LEU A 63 2.40 5.54 7.24
CA LEU A 63 2.17 6.93 7.64
C LEU A 63 3.48 7.66 7.90
N MET A 64 4.43 7.02 8.58
CA MET A 64 5.76 7.59 8.82
C MET A 64 6.53 7.83 7.52
N VAL A 65 6.44 6.93 6.54
CA VAL A 65 7.04 7.14 5.21
C VAL A 65 6.45 8.38 4.53
N LEU A 66 5.13 8.55 4.55
CA LEU A 66 4.45 9.72 3.99
C LEU A 66 4.90 11.02 4.69
N ILE A 67 4.95 11.03 6.02
CA ILE A 67 5.43 12.18 6.81
C ILE A 67 6.89 12.50 6.49
N ALA A 68 7.75 11.49 6.33
CA ALA A 68 9.16 11.67 6.01
C ALA A 68 9.37 12.32 4.64
N ILE A 69 8.57 11.92 3.64
CA ILE A 69 8.59 12.51 2.30
C ILE A 69 8.09 13.96 2.37
N TRP A 70 6.95 14.20 3.02
CA TRP A 70 6.33 15.52 3.12
C TRP A 70 7.23 16.56 3.82
N LYS A 71 7.91 16.17 4.91
CA LYS A 71 8.74 17.07 5.71
C LYS A 71 10.09 17.40 5.06
N ASN A 72 10.60 16.55 4.18
CA ASN A 72 11.94 16.70 3.63
C ASN A 72 11.89 17.16 2.17
N ASN A 73 12.18 18.43 1.93
CA ASN A 73 12.20 18.99 0.58
C ASN A 73 13.18 18.30 -0.38
N LYS A 74 14.22 17.64 0.12
CA LYS A 74 15.14 16.82 -0.70
C LYS A 74 14.48 15.58 -1.29
N PHE A 75 13.34 15.16 -0.74
CA PHE A 75 12.54 14.03 -1.22
C PHE A 75 11.44 14.45 -2.18
N HIS A 76 11.29 15.72 -2.55
CA HIS A 76 10.32 16.14 -3.59
C HIS A 76 10.85 15.90 -5.01
N ASN A 77 11.21 14.64 -5.30
CA ASN A 77 11.62 14.14 -6.61
C ASN A 77 10.68 13.01 -7.05
N ARG A 78 10.57 12.75 -8.36
CA ARG A 78 9.64 11.79 -8.97
C ARG A 78 9.62 10.43 -8.30
N MET A 79 10.80 9.87 -8.01
CA MET A 79 10.87 8.55 -7.39
C MET A 79 10.18 8.52 -6.03
N TYR A 80 10.32 9.57 -5.24
CA TYR A 80 9.68 9.64 -3.93
C TYR A 80 8.17 9.92 -4.02
N PHE A 81 7.66 10.53 -5.10
CA PHE A 81 6.20 10.61 -5.33
C PHE A 81 5.61 9.21 -5.60
N PHE A 82 6.32 8.36 -6.35
CA PHE A 82 5.91 6.97 -6.53
C PHE A 82 6.00 6.15 -5.24
N ILE A 83 7.09 6.31 -4.48
CA ILE A 83 7.22 5.67 -3.16
C ILE A 83 6.12 6.18 -2.21
N GLY A 84 5.79 7.47 -2.25
CA GLY A 84 4.69 8.06 -1.50
C GLY A 84 3.33 7.49 -1.91
N ASN A 85 3.06 7.33 -3.21
CA ASN A 85 1.83 6.69 -3.68
C ASN A 85 1.74 5.22 -3.25
N LEU A 86 2.85 4.49 -3.30
CA LEU A 86 2.91 3.11 -2.83
C LEU A 86 2.63 3.02 -1.31
N ALA A 87 3.28 3.89 -0.51
CA ALA A 87 3.00 4.00 0.93
C ALA A 87 1.55 4.39 1.21
N LEU A 88 0.93 5.25 0.40
CA LEU A 88 -0.49 5.58 0.51
C LEU A 88 -1.38 4.35 0.23
N CYS A 89 -1.09 3.59 -0.82
CA CYS A 89 -1.81 2.36 -1.14
C CYS A 89 -1.71 1.35 0.02
N ASP A 90 -0.52 1.15 0.57
CA ASP A 90 -0.27 0.23 1.68
C ASP A 90 -0.92 0.69 2.99
N LEU A 91 -0.90 1.99 3.27
CA LEU A 91 -1.61 2.59 4.41
C LEU A 91 -3.12 2.34 4.31
N LEU A 92 -3.71 2.60 3.14
CA LEU A 92 -5.13 2.35 2.91
C LEU A 92 -5.44 0.85 2.97
N ALA A 93 -4.59 -0.02 2.42
CA ALA A 93 -4.75 -1.48 2.54
C ALA A 93 -4.78 -1.92 4.01
N GLY A 94 -3.88 -1.39 4.85
CA GLY A 94 -3.86 -1.66 6.29
C GLY A 94 -5.13 -1.20 7.01
N ILE A 95 -5.65 -0.01 6.67
CA ILE A 95 -6.91 0.51 7.23
C ILE A 95 -8.08 -0.37 6.79
N VAL A 96 -8.20 -0.65 5.49
CA VAL A 96 -9.29 -1.45 4.92
C VAL A 96 -9.27 -2.87 5.50
N TYR A 97 -8.09 -3.50 5.59
CA TYR A 97 -8.00 -4.85 6.15
C TYR A 97 -8.33 -4.88 7.65
N LYS A 98 -7.93 -3.85 8.41
CA LYS A 98 -8.34 -3.68 9.81
C LYS A 98 -9.86 -3.56 9.94
N VAL A 99 -10.49 -2.74 9.11
CA VAL A 99 -11.96 -2.59 9.07
C VAL A 99 -12.62 -3.91 8.68
N ASN A 100 -12.08 -4.65 7.70
CA ASN A 100 -12.60 -5.95 7.28
C ASN A 100 -12.59 -6.95 8.45
N ILE A 101 -11.49 -7.03 9.20
CA ILE A 101 -11.40 -7.88 10.40
C ILE A 101 -12.43 -7.47 11.46
N LEU A 102 -12.55 -6.17 11.76
CA LEU A 102 -13.48 -5.66 12.78
C LEU A 102 -14.97 -5.83 12.40
N MET A 103 -15.27 -5.89 11.11
CA MET A 103 -16.61 -6.14 10.55
C MET A 103 -16.84 -7.61 10.18
N SER A 104 -15.90 -8.51 10.52
CA SER A 104 -16.02 -9.95 10.27
C SER A 104 -16.92 -10.64 11.31
N GLY A 105 -17.14 -11.94 11.15
CA GLY A 105 -17.95 -12.73 12.08
C GLY A 105 -19.46 -12.51 11.90
N LYS A 106 -20.21 -12.44 13.00
CA LYS A 106 -21.67 -12.25 12.99
C LYS A 106 -22.09 -10.95 12.29
N LYS A 107 -21.34 -9.86 12.51
CA LYS A 107 -21.55 -8.54 11.88
C LYS A 107 -21.53 -8.57 10.36
N THR A 108 -20.94 -9.60 9.73
CA THR A 108 -20.96 -9.73 8.26
C THR A 108 -22.37 -10.06 7.74
N LEU A 109 -23.18 -10.76 8.53
CA LEU A 109 -24.53 -11.18 8.14
C LEU A 109 -25.56 -10.04 8.26
N SER A 110 -25.25 -9.01 9.05
CA SER A 110 -26.07 -7.81 9.22
C SER A 110 -25.66 -6.65 8.29
N LEU A 111 -24.72 -6.86 7.37
CA LEU A 111 -24.34 -5.84 6.39
C LEU A 111 -25.37 -5.76 5.28
N SER A 112 -25.54 -4.57 4.70
CA SER A 112 -26.17 -4.48 3.40
C SER A 112 -25.22 -4.99 2.31
N SER A 113 -25.80 -5.54 1.24
CA SER A 113 -25.06 -6.01 0.07
C SER A 113 -24.08 -4.96 -0.50
N THR A 114 -24.46 -3.68 -0.53
CA THR A 114 -23.58 -2.59 -1.00
C THR A 114 -22.37 -2.38 -0.08
N ILE A 115 -22.58 -2.34 1.24
CA ILE A 115 -21.48 -2.21 2.21
C ILE A 115 -20.55 -3.42 2.11
N TRP A 116 -21.10 -4.61 1.90
CA TRP A 116 -20.32 -5.83 1.70
C TRP A 116 -19.41 -5.73 0.47
N PHE A 117 -19.92 -5.26 -0.67
CA PHE A 117 -19.10 -5.05 -1.87
C PHE A 117 -18.06 -3.94 -1.68
N ILE A 118 -18.38 -2.84 -0.98
CA ILE A 118 -17.39 -1.79 -0.69
C ILE A 118 -16.27 -2.35 0.19
N ARG A 119 -16.60 -3.17 1.19
CA ARG A 119 -15.63 -3.79 2.11
C ARG A 119 -14.65 -4.70 1.37
N GLU A 120 -15.13 -5.62 0.54
CA GLU A 120 -14.25 -6.52 -0.21
C GLU A 120 -13.60 -5.82 -1.41
N GLY A 121 -14.36 -4.99 -2.13
CA GLY A 121 -13.89 -4.24 -3.29
C GLY A 121 -12.78 -3.25 -2.98
N SER A 122 -12.80 -2.61 -1.81
CA SER A 122 -11.71 -1.71 -1.39
C SER A 122 -10.36 -2.42 -1.22
N MET A 123 -10.33 -3.72 -0.89
CA MET A 123 -9.10 -4.53 -0.91
C MET A 123 -8.59 -4.74 -2.34
N PHE A 124 -9.50 -4.99 -3.30
CA PHE A 124 -9.15 -5.09 -4.73
C PHE A 124 -8.64 -3.75 -5.29
N VAL A 125 -9.23 -2.63 -4.88
CA VAL A 125 -8.77 -1.29 -5.28
C VAL A 125 -7.37 -1.03 -4.75
N ALA A 126 -7.08 -1.36 -3.48
CA ALA A 126 -5.76 -1.16 -2.90
C ALA A 126 -4.68 -2.02 -3.60
N LEU A 127 -4.97 -3.30 -3.86
CA LEU A 127 -4.12 -4.18 -4.67
C LEU A 127 -3.92 -3.63 -6.08
N GLY A 128 -5.02 -3.21 -6.72
CA GLY A 128 -5.04 -2.55 -8.02
C GLY A 128 -4.07 -1.39 -8.08
N ALA A 129 -4.26 -0.41 -7.20
CA ALA A 129 -3.52 0.84 -7.20
C ALA A 129 -2.03 0.58 -6.99
N SER A 130 -1.68 -0.32 -6.07
CA SER A 130 -0.28 -0.73 -5.84
C SER A 130 0.34 -1.40 -7.07
N THR A 131 -0.35 -2.37 -7.67
CA THR A 131 0.18 -3.15 -8.81
C THR A 131 0.33 -2.30 -10.06
N PHE A 132 -0.66 -1.47 -10.40
CA PHE A 132 -0.56 -0.54 -11.52
C PHE A 132 0.52 0.52 -11.28
N SER A 133 0.70 0.97 -10.04
CA SER A 133 1.79 1.90 -9.68
C SER A 133 3.16 1.26 -9.86
N LEU A 134 3.34 -0.02 -9.48
CA LEU A 134 4.59 -0.76 -9.71
C LEU A 134 4.88 -0.91 -11.20
N LEU A 135 3.87 -1.20 -12.03
CA LEU A 135 4.02 -1.25 -13.48
C LEU A 135 4.42 0.12 -14.05
N ALA A 136 3.76 1.19 -13.61
CA ALA A 136 4.09 2.56 -14.00
C ALA A 136 5.54 2.92 -13.67
N ILE A 137 6.01 2.57 -12.47
CA ILE A 137 7.41 2.74 -12.05
C ILE A 137 8.35 1.93 -12.94
N ALA A 138 8.02 0.67 -13.24
CA ALA A 138 8.83 -0.19 -14.11
C ALA A 138 8.97 0.39 -15.53
N ILE A 139 7.87 0.87 -16.11
CA ILE A 139 7.85 1.53 -17.42
C ILE A 139 8.68 2.81 -17.40
N GLU A 140 8.50 3.68 -16.41
CA GLU A 140 9.29 4.92 -16.29
C GLU A 140 10.79 4.61 -16.20
N ARG A 141 11.17 3.64 -15.38
CA ARG A 141 12.56 3.22 -15.20
C ARG A 141 13.14 2.65 -16.48
N HIS A 142 12.38 1.83 -17.20
CA HIS A 142 12.81 1.29 -18.49
C HIS A 142 13.05 2.40 -19.52
N LEU A 143 12.11 3.34 -19.65
CA LEU A 143 12.20 4.44 -20.61
C LEU A 143 13.34 5.41 -20.29
N THR A 144 13.57 5.71 -19.01
CA THR A 144 14.65 6.61 -18.60
C THR A 144 16.03 6.00 -18.80
N MET A 145 16.18 4.69 -18.60
CA MET A 145 17.45 3.98 -18.83
C MET A 145 17.75 3.73 -20.31
N ILE A 146 16.75 3.45 -21.16
CA ILE A 146 16.94 3.33 -22.61
C ILE A 146 17.31 4.66 -23.25
N LYS A 147 16.55 5.72 -22.95
CA LYS A 147 16.68 6.98 -23.70
C LYS A 147 17.88 7.83 -23.27
N MET A 148 18.63 7.42 -22.23
CA MET A 148 19.69 8.21 -21.57
C MET A 148 19.33 9.70 -21.41
N ARG A 149 18.03 10.01 -21.34
CA ARG A 149 17.56 11.40 -21.41
C ARG A 149 17.63 11.99 -20.01
N PRO A 150 18.39 13.07 -19.78
CA PRO A 150 18.27 13.82 -18.55
C PRO A 150 16.82 14.31 -18.43
N TYR A 151 16.32 14.21 -17.20
CA TYR A 151 14.94 14.49 -16.87
C TYR A 151 14.58 15.94 -17.13
N ASP A 152 13.45 16.13 -17.81
CA ASP A 152 12.85 17.44 -18.01
C ASP A 152 12.02 17.82 -16.76
N ALA A 153 12.63 18.56 -15.84
CA ALA A 153 12.07 18.92 -14.54
C ALA A 153 10.74 19.70 -14.60
N ASN A 154 10.41 20.26 -15.77
CA ASN A 154 9.18 21.01 -16.02
C ASN A 154 7.93 20.14 -16.21
N LYS A 155 8.03 18.80 -16.23
CA LYS A 155 6.90 17.91 -16.52
C LYS A 155 6.45 17.07 -15.30
N LYS A 156 6.43 17.67 -14.11
CA LYS A 156 5.95 17.02 -12.86
C LYS A 156 4.49 16.55 -12.95
N TYR A 157 3.65 17.27 -13.70
CA TYR A 157 2.23 16.93 -13.91
C TYR A 157 2.02 15.52 -14.48
N ARG A 158 2.96 14.99 -15.27
CA ARG A 158 2.86 13.66 -15.88
C ARG A 158 2.85 12.54 -14.85
N VAL A 159 3.57 12.70 -13.74
CA VAL A 159 3.59 11.71 -12.66
C VAL A 159 2.25 11.67 -11.93
N PHE A 160 1.67 12.84 -11.63
CA PHE A 160 0.35 12.92 -11.01
C PHE A 160 -0.75 12.40 -11.92
N LEU A 161 -0.67 12.66 -13.24
CA LEU A 161 -1.60 12.08 -14.21
C LEU A 161 -1.50 10.55 -14.23
N LEU A 162 -0.28 9.99 -14.24
CA LEU A 162 -0.07 8.54 -14.22
C LEU A 162 -0.56 7.88 -12.93
N ILE A 163 -0.35 8.52 -11.78
CA ILE A 163 -0.91 8.06 -10.51
C ILE A 163 -2.44 8.10 -10.58
N GLY A 164 -3.02 9.21 -11.03
CA GLY A 164 -4.47 9.38 -11.18
C GLY A 164 -5.10 8.33 -12.09
N THR A 165 -4.46 7.98 -13.21
CA THR A 165 -4.96 6.91 -14.09
C THR A 165 -4.87 5.54 -13.44
N CYS A 166 -3.81 5.23 -12.68
CA CYS A 166 -3.71 3.98 -11.93
C CYS A 166 -4.85 3.85 -10.92
N TRP A 167 -5.16 4.92 -10.17
CA TRP A 167 -6.28 4.93 -9.23
C TRP A 167 -7.62 4.76 -9.94
N LEU A 168 -7.84 5.50 -11.02
CA LEU A 168 -9.08 5.41 -11.79
C LEU A 168 -9.33 3.99 -12.31
N ILE A 169 -8.32 3.35 -12.90
CA ILE A 169 -8.41 1.96 -13.38
C ILE A 169 -8.72 1.01 -12.21
N SER A 170 -8.07 1.20 -11.06
CA SER A 170 -8.25 0.35 -9.87
C SER A 170 -9.66 0.46 -9.30
N ILE A 171 -10.17 1.69 -9.16
CA ILE A 171 -11.52 1.96 -8.68
C ILE A 171 -12.55 1.38 -9.65
N SER A 172 -12.38 1.60 -10.96
CA SER A 172 -13.25 1.02 -11.97
C SER A 172 -13.30 -0.49 -11.87
N LEU A 173 -12.14 -1.16 -11.76
CA LEU A 173 -12.07 -2.62 -11.64
C LEU A 173 -12.76 -3.13 -10.35
N GLY A 174 -12.59 -2.42 -9.24
CA GLY A 174 -13.22 -2.74 -7.95
C GLY A 174 -14.72 -2.45 -7.90
N ALA A 175 -15.22 -1.53 -8.72
CA ALA A 175 -16.65 -1.17 -8.79
C ALA A 175 -17.48 -2.09 -9.69
N LEU A 176 -16.86 -2.84 -10.62
CA LEU A 176 -17.56 -3.74 -11.55
C LEU A 176 -18.58 -4.71 -10.88
N PRO A 177 -18.28 -5.34 -9.72
CA PRO A 177 -19.26 -6.19 -9.05
C PRO A 177 -20.50 -5.43 -8.55
N ILE A 178 -20.32 -4.19 -8.10
CA ILE A 178 -21.40 -3.29 -7.67
C ILE A 178 -22.27 -2.90 -8.87
N LEU A 179 -21.64 -2.70 -10.03
CA LEU A 179 -22.31 -2.36 -11.29
C LEU A 179 -22.99 -3.55 -11.98
N GLY A 180 -22.90 -4.75 -11.43
CA GLY A 180 -23.67 -5.92 -11.89
C GLY A 180 -22.86 -7.17 -12.20
N TRP A 181 -21.52 -7.13 -12.20
CA TRP A 181 -20.69 -8.33 -12.43
C TRP A 181 -20.51 -9.16 -11.15
N ASN A 182 -21.61 -9.59 -10.57
CA ASN A 182 -21.68 -10.38 -9.34
C ASN A 182 -22.45 -11.69 -9.57
N CYS A 183 -22.65 -12.50 -8.53
CA CYS A 183 -23.35 -13.79 -8.63
C CYS A 183 -24.72 -13.81 -7.93
N ILE A 184 -25.30 -12.64 -7.61
CA ILE A 184 -26.53 -12.51 -6.80
C ILE A 184 -27.68 -13.38 -7.35
N ASN A 185 -27.85 -13.41 -8.66
CA ASN A 185 -28.91 -14.15 -9.35
C ASN A 185 -28.47 -15.55 -9.83
N SER A 186 -27.27 -16.01 -9.46
CA SER A 186 -26.67 -17.24 -10.00
C SER A 186 -25.72 -17.87 -9.00
N LEU A 187 -26.28 -18.52 -7.97
CA LEU A 187 -25.51 -19.16 -6.89
C LEU A 187 -24.39 -20.11 -7.38
N PRO A 188 -24.58 -20.95 -8.42
CA PRO A 188 -23.52 -21.85 -8.90
C PRO A 188 -22.26 -21.15 -9.38
N ASP A 189 -22.38 -19.88 -9.81
CA ASP A 189 -21.26 -19.07 -10.28
C ASP A 189 -20.52 -18.35 -9.13
N CYS A 190 -20.96 -18.49 -7.88
CA CYS A 190 -20.37 -17.79 -6.73
C CYS A 190 -19.03 -18.38 -6.27
N SER A 191 -18.12 -17.48 -5.89
CA SER A 191 -16.83 -17.79 -5.26
C SER A 191 -17.04 -18.26 -3.81
N THR A 192 -16.31 -19.31 -3.39
CA THR A 192 -16.33 -19.74 -1.98
C THR A 192 -15.62 -18.72 -1.11
N ILE A 193 -14.53 -18.11 -1.60
CA ILE A 193 -13.75 -17.13 -0.84
C ILE A 193 -14.56 -15.84 -0.64
N LEU A 194 -15.20 -15.34 -1.71
CA LEU A 194 -16.06 -14.16 -1.74
C LEU A 194 -17.49 -14.53 -2.15
N PRO A 195 -18.39 -14.85 -1.20
CA PRO A 195 -19.70 -15.44 -1.50
C PRO A 195 -20.63 -14.66 -2.42
N LEU A 196 -20.45 -13.34 -2.63
CA LEU A 196 -21.27 -12.56 -3.57
C LEU A 196 -20.54 -12.25 -4.90
N TYR A 197 -19.26 -12.63 -5.03
CA TYR A 197 -18.49 -12.42 -6.27
C TYR A 197 -18.66 -13.61 -7.22
N SER A 198 -18.78 -13.32 -8.51
CA SER A 198 -18.75 -14.36 -9.55
C SER A 198 -17.33 -14.89 -9.73
N LYS A 199 -17.18 -16.22 -9.83
CA LYS A 199 -15.91 -16.88 -10.20
C LYS A 199 -15.33 -16.34 -11.51
N LYS A 200 -16.19 -15.98 -12.47
CA LYS A 200 -15.81 -15.39 -13.77
C LYS A 200 -15.14 -14.02 -13.59
N TYR A 201 -15.65 -13.19 -12.69
CA TYR A 201 -15.03 -11.91 -12.35
C TYR A 201 -13.69 -12.13 -11.62
N VAL A 202 -13.65 -13.05 -10.65
CA VAL A 202 -12.44 -13.34 -9.88
C VAL A 202 -11.30 -13.77 -10.80
N VAL A 203 -11.54 -14.72 -11.72
CA VAL A 203 -10.51 -15.16 -12.68
C VAL A 203 -10.09 -14.05 -13.65
N PHE A 204 -11.01 -13.18 -14.07
CA PHE A 204 -10.69 -12.02 -14.91
C PHE A 204 -9.71 -11.07 -14.20
N CYS A 205 -9.98 -10.69 -12.96
CA CYS A 205 -9.09 -9.82 -12.18
C CYS A 205 -7.71 -10.46 -11.96
N ILE A 206 -7.67 -11.74 -11.59
CA ILE A 206 -6.40 -12.46 -11.37
C ILE A 206 -5.58 -12.55 -12.64
N SER A 207 -6.23 -12.81 -13.78
CA SER A 207 -5.55 -12.87 -15.08
C SER A 207 -4.89 -11.52 -15.41
N ILE A 208 -5.57 -10.40 -15.14
CA ILE A 208 -5.00 -9.06 -15.28
C ILE A 208 -3.80 -8.87 -14.35
N PHE A 209 -3.93 -9.21 -13.07
CA PHE A 209 -2.83 -9.05 -12.11
C PHE A 209 -1.61 -9.91 -12.46
N ILE A 210 -1.82 -11.16 -12.87
CA ILE A 210 -0.74 -12.05 -13.34
C ILE A 210 -0.07 -11.47 -14.59
N ALA A 211 -0.84 -11.00 -15.57
CA ALA A 211 -0.30 -10.39 -16.79
C ALA A 211 0.57 -9.15 -16.48
N ILE A 212 0.13 -8.31 -15.54
CA ILE A 212 0.90 -7.15 -15.09
C ILE A 212 2.19 -7.60 -14.39
N LEU A 213 2.14 -8.59 -13.50
CA LEU A 213 3.34 -9.11 -12.84
C LEU A 213 4.35 -9.69 -13.82
N VAL A 214 3.89 -10.44 -14.81
CA VAL A 214 4.73 -10.95 -15.91
C VAL A 214 5.35 -9.78 -16.68
N ALA A 215 4.58 -8.75 -17.02
CA ALA A 215 5.08 -7.56 -17.70
C ALA A 215 6.17 -6.84 -16.87
N ILE A 216 5.96 -6.69 -15.57
CA ILE A 216 6.94 -6.11 -14.63
C ILE A 216 8.25 -6.91 -14.65
N VAL A 217 8.16 -8.24 -14.53
CA VAL A 217 9.33 -9.13 -14.57
C VAL A 217 10.09 -9.00 -15.90
N ILE A 218 9.38 -8.99 -17.02
CA ILE A 218 9.98 -8.83 -18.36
C ILE A 218 10.68 -7.46 -18.47
N LEU A 219 10.03 -6.38 -18.04
CA LEU A 219 10.62 -5.03 -18.08
C LEU A 219 11.90 -4.98 -17.25
N TYR A 220 11.91 -5.55 -16.05
CA TYR A 220 13.11 -5.57 -15.20
C TYR A 220 14.20 -6.49 -15.72
N ALA A 221 13.87 -7.64 -16.32
CA ALA A 221 14.84 -8.48 -17.01
C ALA A 221 15.51 -7.71 -18.16
N ARG A 222 14.73 -6.98 -18.97
CA ARG A 222 15.29 -6.13 -20.04
C ARG A 222 16.18 -5.01 -19.49
N ILE A 223 15.78 -4.37 -18.40
CA ILE A 223 16.63 -3.38 -17.73
C ILE A 223 17.94 -4.01 -17.26
N TYR A 224 17.88 -5.19 -16.63
CA TYR A 224 19.07 -5.90 -16.15
C TYR A 224 20.04 -6.20 -17.30
N ILE A 225 19.53 -6.74 -18.40
CA ILE A 225 20.34 -7.06 -19.59
C ILE A 225 20.97 -5.79 -20.17
N LEU A 226 20.20 -4.68 -20.28
CA LEU A 226 20.70 -3.41 -20.80
C LEU A 226 21.85 -2.84 -19.93
N VAL A 227 21.68 -2.85 -18.61
CA VAL A 227 22.72 -2.35 -17.68
C VAL A 227 23.96 -3.23 -17.71
N LYS A 228 23.80 -4.57 -17.75
CA LYS A 228 24.92 -5.52 -17.85
C LYS A 228 25.67 -5.39 -19.18
N SER A 229 24.94 -5.22 -20.29
CA SER A 229 25.55 -5.01 -21.61
C SER A 229 26.29 -3.68 -21.69
N SER A 230 25.76 -2.62 -21.05
CA SER A 230 26.41 -1.31 -20.99
C SER A 230 27.66 -1.31 -20.09
N SER A 231 27.60 -2.02 -18.96
CA SER A 231 28.74 -2.24 -18.05
C SER A 231 29.93 -2.91 -18.75
N ARG A 232 29.67 -3.90 -19.60
CA ARG A 232 30.71 -4.64 -20.33
C ARG A 232 31.44 -3.79 -21.39
N ASN A 233 30.86 -2.66 -21.79
CA ASN A 233 31.37 -1.80 -22.85
C ASN A 233 31.91 -0.44 -22.36
N VAL A 234 31.87 -0.13 -21.05
CA VAL A 234 32.18 1.21 -20.52
C VAL A 234 33.26 1.18 -19.44
N THR A 235 34.28 2.03 -19.59
CA THR A 235 35.45 2.24 -18.72
C THR A 235 35.13 2.91 -17.36
N ASN A 236 33.87 3.23 -17.08
CA ASN A 236 33.42 4.00 -15.91
C ASN A 236 32.65 3.13 -14.90
N HIS A 237 33.40 2.42 -14.05
CA HIS A 237 32.92 1.43 -13.08
C HIS A 237 31.86 2.00 -12.09
N ASN A 238 32.05 3.25 -11.63
CA ASN A 238 31.24 3.86 -10.56
C ASN A 238 29.75 4.07 -10.92
N ASN A 239 29.44 4.44 -12.17
CA ASN A 239 28.06 4.63 -12.63
C ASN A 239 27.34 3.28 -12.86
N SER A 240 28.11 2.25 -13.24
CA SER A 240 27.60 0.90 -13.39
C SER A 240 27.21 0.30 -12.05
N GLU A 241 28.07 0.44 -11.02
CA GLU A 241 27.78 -0.02 -9.66
C GLU A 241 26.52 0.63 -9.06
N ARG A 242 26.37 1.95 -9.19
CA ARG A 242 25.17 2.66 -8.72
C ARG A 242 23.90 2.18 -9.43
N SER A 243 23.99 1.91 -10.73
CA SER A 243 22.87 1.39 -11.54
C SER A 243 22.50 -0.05 -11.14
N MET A 244 23.50 -0.90 -10.88
CA MET A 244 23.31 -2.28 -10.40
C MET A 244 22.74 -2.32 -8.98
N ALA A 245 23.15 -1.41 -8.09
CA ALA A 245 22.60 -1.30 -6.74
C ALA A 245 21.11 -0.92 -6.74
N LEU A 246 20.72 0.04 -7.59
CA LEU A 246 19.30 0.41 -7.78
C LEU A 246 18.48 -0.75 -8.34
N LEU A 247 19.04 -1.51 -9.28
CA LEU A 247 18.41 -2.69 -9.87
C LEU A 247 18.19 -3.80 -8.83
N ARG A 248 19.17 -4.04 -7.95
CA ARG A 248 19.09 -5.04 -6.87
C ARG A 248 17.92 -4.76 -5.93
N THR A 249 17.75 -3.50 -5.50
CA THR A 249 16.63 -3.10 -4.65
C THR A 249 15.29 -3.40 -5.31
N VAL A 250 15.17 -3.11 -6.61
CA VAL A 250 13.90 -3.27 -7.31
C VAL A 250 13.56 -4.75 -7.57
N VAL A 251 14.56 -5.57 -7.91
CA VAL A 251 14.38 -7.03 -7.97
C VAL A 251 13.91 -7.58 -6.63
N ILE A 252 14.46 -7.09 -5.51
CA ILE A 252 14.01 -7.48 -4.17
C ILE A 252 12.55 -7.09 -3.95
N VAL A 253 12.16 -5.84 -4.23
CA VAL A 253 10.76 -5.38 -4.08
C VAL A 253 9.80 -6.24 -4.90
N VAL A 254 10.11 -6.48 -6.17
CA VAL A 254 9.25 -7.30 -7.05
C VAL A 254 9.20 -8.75 -6.58
N SER A 255 10.32 -9.32 -6.12
CA SER A 255 10.37 -10.70 -5.64
C SER A 255 9.55 -10.88 -4.35
N VAL A 256 9.64 -9.94 -3.42
CA VAL A 256 8.83 -9.93 -2.19
C VAL A 256 7.35 -9.80 -2.54
N PHE A 257 6.99 -8.92 -3.47
CA PHE A 257 5.62 -8.77 -3.93
C PHE A 257 5.06 -10.10 -4.48
N ILE A 258 5.77 -10.74 -5.41
CA ILE A 258 5.35 -12.02 -5.98
C ILE A 258 5.23 -13.09 -4.87
N ALA A 259 6.23 -13.23 -4.01
CA ALA A 259 6.22 -14.23 -2.94
C ALA A 259 5.03 -14.07 -1.98
N CYS A 260 4.65 -12.84 -1.64
CA CYS A 260 3.54 -12.57 -0.74
C CYS A 260 2.16 -12.75 -1.40
N TRP A 261 2.02 -12.39 -2.68
CA TRP A 261 0.73 -12.43 -3.38
C TRP A 261 0.43 -13.77 -4.07
N SER A 262 1.45 -14.51 -4.51
CA SER A 262 1.28 -15.80 -5.20
C SER A 262 0.42 -16.81 -4.44
N PRO A 263 0.58 -17.03 -3.11
CA PRO A 263 -0.27 -17.95 -2.37
C PRO A 263 -1.75 -17.62 -2.46
N LEU A 264 -2.11 -16.33 -2.41
CA LEU A 264 -3.50 -15.88 -2.51
C LEU A 264 -4.04 -16.03 -3.93
N PHE A 265 -3.25 -15.72 -4.97
CA PHE A 265 -3.66 -15.94 -6.35
C PHE A 265 -3.88 -17.42 -6.67
N ILE A 266 -3.01 -18.30 -6.17
CA ILE A 266 -3.19 -19.75 -6.29
C ILE A 266 -4.48 -20.17 -5.58
N LEU A 267 -4.74 -19.66 -4.38
CA LEU A 267 -5.98 -19.97 -3.65
C LEU A 267 -7.24 -19.55 -4.42
N PHE A 268 -7.22 -18.38 -5.06
CA PHE A 268 -8.34 -17.97 -5.91
C PHE A 268 -8.48 -18.81 -7.18
N LEU A 269 -7.39 -19.25 -7.80
CA LEU A 269 -7.46 -20.18 -8.93
C LEU A 269 -8.07 -21.51 -8.51
N ILE A 270 -7.73 -22.01 -7.32
CA ILE A 270 -8.37 -23.19 -6.72
C ILE A 270 -9.87 -22.94 -6.50
N ASP A 271 -10.27 -21.77 -6.00
CA ASP A 271 -11.69 -21.43 -5.78
C ASP A 271 -12.50 -21.42 -7.08
N VAL A 272 -11.90 -20.93 -8.17
CA VAL A 272 -12.52 -20.94 -9.49
C VAL A 272 -12.65 -22.38 -10.02
N ALA A 273 -11.60 -23.20 -9.86
CA ALA A 273 -11.56 -24.57 -10.37
C ALA A 273 -12.36 -25.58 -9.54
N CYS A 274 -12.54 -25.34 -8.25
CA CYS A 274 -13.17 -26.28 -7.32
C CYS A 274 -14.68 -26.01 -7.18
N ARG A 275 -15.50 -27.06 -6.99
CA ARG A 275 -16.91 -26.83 -6.69
C ARG A 275 -17.07 -26.38 -5.24
N VAL A 276 -18.19 -25.71 -4.99
CA VAL A 276 -18.51 -25.16 -3.68
C VAL A 276 -18.64 -26.31 -2.67
N LYS A 277 -18.08 -26.12 -1.45
CA LYS A 277 -17.99 -27.12 -0.36
C LYS A 277 -17.01 -28.28 -0.55
N GLU A 278 -16.33 -28.42 -1.69
CA GLU A 278 -15.38 -29.53 -1.89
C GLU A 278 -13.98 -29.23 -1.31
N CYS A 279 -13.47 -28.01 -1.53
CA CYS A 279 -12.11 -27.65 -1.15
C CYS A 279 -12.04 -27.02 0.25
N SER A 280 -11.61 -27.82 1.24
CA SER A 280 -11.48 -27.38 2.65
C SER A 280 -10.47 -26.23 2.84
N ILE A 281 -9.46 -26.12 1.97
CA ILE A 281 -8.44 -25.06 2.03
C ILE A 281 -9.03 -23.65 1.87
N LEU A 282 -10.16 -23.51 1.15
CA LEU A 282 -10.81 -22.24 0.86
C LEU A 282 -11.40 -21.57 2.12
N TYR A 283 -11.67 -22.36 3.17
CA TYR A 283 -12.17 -21.86 4.46
C TYR A 283 -11.05 -21.28 5.33
N LYS A 284 -9.78 -21.49 4.96
CA LYS A 284 -8.59 -20.94 5.66
C LYS A 284 -8.01 -19.70 4.96
N ALA A 285 -8.79 -19.03 4.10
CA ALA A 285 -8.34 -17.90 3.29
C ALA A 285 -7.71 -16.74 4.08
N ASN A 286 -8.10 -16.53 5.35
CA ASN A 286 -7.56 -15.46 6.20
C ASN A 286 -6.02 -15.53 6.33
N TRP A 287 -5.43 -16.72 6.40
CA TRP A 287 -3.97 -16.88 6.46
C TRP A 287 -3.28 -16.45 5.18
N PHE A 288 -3.86 -16.76 4.02
CA PHE A 288 -3.33 -16.36 2.71
C PHE A 288 -3.45 -14.84 2.51
N ILE A 289 -4.56 -14.25 2.96
CA ILE A 289 -4.75 -12.79 2.95
C ILE A 289 -3.73 -12.13 3.89
N ALA A 290 -3.48 -12.69 5.08
CA ALA A 290 -2.47 -12.16 5.99
C ALA A 290 -1.06 -12.15 5.36
N VAL A 291 -0.67 -13.22 4.66
CA VAL A 291 0.60 -13.27 3.92
C VAL A 291 0.67 -12.19 2.83
N ALA A 292 -0.42 -11.99 2.09
CA ALA A 292 -0.48 -10.90 1.10
C ALA A 292 -0.36 -9.52 1.76
N VAL A 293 -0.96 -9.31 2.93
CA VAL A 293 -0.91 -8.04 3.68
C VAL A 293 0.48 -7.77 4.27
N ILE A 294 1.26 -8.80 4.63
CA ILE A 294 2.65 -8.62 5.09
C ILE A 294 3.51 -7.90 4.04
N ASN A 295 3.19 -8.02 2.74
CA ASN A 295 3.85 -7.24 1.69
C ASN A 295 3.85 -5.73 1.99
N SER A 296 2.75 -5.19 2.49
CA SER A 296 2.61 -3.77 2.83
C SER A 296 3.45 -3.35 4.04
N ALA A 297 3.82 -4.27 4.93
CA ALA A 297 4.78 -4.04 6.01
C ALA A 297 6.24 -4.10 5.54
N MET A 298 6.53 -4.92 4.53
CA MET A 298 7.89 -5.10 4.02
C MET A 298 8.40 -3.87 3.25
N ASN A 299 7.51 -3.09 2.64
CA ASN A 299 7.89 -1.95 1.80
C ASN A 299 8.74 -0.88 2.54
N PRO A 300 8.31 -0.33 3.69
CA PRO A 300 9.14 0.57 4.51
C PRO A 300 10.50 -0.01 4.92
N ILE A 301 10.54 -1.30 5.27
CA ILE A 301 11.78 -2.00 5.63
C ILE A 301 12.74 -2.02 4.43
N ILE A 302 12.24 -2.38 3.25
CA ILE A 302 13.06 -2.40 2.03
C ILE A 302 13.60 -0.99 1.73
N TYR A 303 12.79 0.07 1.90
CA TYR A 303 13.26 1.43 1.61
C TYR A 303 14.33 1.91 2.59
N THR A 304 14.19 1.59 3.88
CA THR A 304 15.18 1.97 4.91
C THR A 304 16.49 1.19 4.78
N LEU A 305 16.44 -0.05 4.28
CA LEU A 305 17.64 -0.82 3.91
C LEU A 305 18.29 -0.29 2.63
N ALA A 306 17.50 0.14 1.65
CA ALA A 306 17.99 0.58 0.35
C ALA A 306 18.53 2.03 0.34
N SER A 307 18.02 2.93 1.19
CA SER A 307 18.44 4.34 1.20
C SER A 307 18.91 4.81 2.58
N LYS A 308 20.20 5.18 2.66
CA LYS A 308 20.78 5.85 3.83
C LYS A 308 20.09 7.18 4.14
N GLU A 309 19.54 7.88 3.15
CA GLU A 309 18.82 9.14 3.39
C GLU A 309 17.44 8.88 4.01
N MET A 310 16.69 7.92 3.48
CA MET A 310 15.38 7.57 4.04
C MET A 310 15.52 7.01 5.45
N ARG A 311 16.51 6.13 5.68
CA ARG A 311 16.83 5.63 7.03
C ARG A 311 17.10 6.77 8.03
N ARG A 312 17.92 7.75 7.65
CA ARG A 312 18.19 8.94 8.50
C ARG A 312 16.94 9.78 8.76
N ALA A 313 16.07 9.94 7.76
CA ALA A 313 14.80 10.64 7.94
C ALA A 313 13.87 9.89 8.90
N PHE A 314 13.77 8.57 8.77
CA PHE A 314 12.98 7.70 9.63
C PHE A 314 13.46 7.76 11.09
N PHE A 315 14.76 7.60 11.33
CA PHE A 315 15.34 7.74 12.68
C PHE A 315 15.11 9.12 13.28
N ARG A 316 15.19 10.21 12.49
CA ARG A 316 14.89 11.56 13.00
C ARG A 316 13.43 11.74 13.41
N LEU A 317 12.49 11.05 12.77
CA LEU A 317 11.08 11.08 13.18
C LEU A 317 10.87 10.28 14.46
N VAL A 318 11.37 9.04 14.52
CA VAL A 318 11.27 8.19 15.72
C VAL A 318 11.96 8.85 16.92
N CYS A 319 13.23 9.24 16.77
CA CYS A 319 13.98 9.87 17.86
C CYS A 319 13.50 11.29 18.16
N GLY A 320 13.02 12.05 17.17
CA GLY A 320 12.45 13.38 17.39
C GLY A 320 11.16 13.35 18.22
N CYS A 321 10.33 12.31 18.05
CA CYS A 321 9.16 12.05 18.90
C CYS A 321 9.57 11.64 20.32
N LEU A 322 10.64 10.84 20.48
CA LEU A 322 11.17 10.44 21.79
C LEU A 322 11.87 11.58 22.55
N VAL A 323 12.54 12.51 21.85
CA VAL A 323 13.26 13.63 22.46
C VAL A 323 12.32 14.80 22.78
N LYS A 324 11.32 15.11 21.93
CA LYS A 324 10.33 16.17 22.24
C LYS A 324 9.44 15.83 23.44
N SER A 325 9.22 14.53 23.72
CA SER A 325 8.45 14.10 24.90
C SER A 325 9.18 14.38 26.23
N LYS A 326 10.52 14.51 26.22
CA LYS A 326 11.30 14.88 27.42
C LYS A 326 11.38 16.38 27.68
N VAL A 327 11.30 17.23 26.64
CA VAL A 327 11.44 18.70 26.79
C VAL A 327 10.14 19.37 27.26
N ALA A 328 8.98 18.75 27.02
CA ALA A 328 7.69 19.29 27.49
C ALA A 328 7.45 19.16 29.01
N ARG A 329 8.37 18.54 29.77
CA ARG A 329 8.24 18.34 31.22
C ARG A 329 9.17 19.19 32.08
N SER A 330 9.98 20.06 31.47
CA SER A 330 10.94 20.88 32.20
C SER A 330 11.07 22.25 31.54
N LEU A 331 10.18 23.18 31.87
CA LEU A 331 10.42 24.63 31.83
C LEU A 331 9.29 25.35 32.56
N PRO A 332 9.54 25.94 33.75
CA PRO A 332 8.64 26.93 34.34
C PRO A 332 8.72 28.22 33.51
N ILE A 333 7.54 28.78 33.23
CA ILE A 333 7.34 30.07 32.58
C ILE A 333 7.87 31.18 33.49
N GLN A 334 8.71 32.06 32.96
CA GLN A 334 8.95 33.37 33.56
C GLN A 334 8.70 34.46 32.49
N PRO A 335 7.83 35.46 32.76
CA PRO A 335 7.50 36.49 31.78
C PRO A 335 8.56 37.60 31.77
N THR A 336 9.00 38.00 30.59
CA THR A 336 9.83 39.19 30.34
C THR A 336 8.96 40.45 30.23
N PRO A 337 9.38 41.60 30.78
CA PRO A 337 8.70 42.88 30.57
C PRO A 337 9.13 43.56 29.27
N ASP A 338 8.17 44.30 28.70
CA ASP A 338 8.25 45.08 27.47
C ASP A 338 9.33 46.17 27.47
N HIS A 339 9.96 46.37 26.30
CA HIS A 339 10.35 47.71 25.89
C HIS A 339 10.23 47.88 24.37
N SER A 340 9.10 48.48 24.01
CA SER A 340 8.84 49.15 22.74
C SER A 340 9.74 50.38 22.55
N ARG A 341 10.39 50.51 21.40
CA ARG A 341 10.54 51.80 20.70
C ARG A 341 10.87 51.62 19.23
N SER A 342 9.90 52.03 18.43
CA SER A 342 9.93 52.31 17.01
C SER A 342 10.82 53.51 16.67
N LYS A 343 11.44 53.51 15.49
CA LYS A 343 11.41 54.63 14.54
C LYS A 343 11.95 54.22 13.18
N SER A 344 11.16 54.56 12.17
CA SER A 344 11.38 54.43 10.75
C SER A 344 12.16 55.64 10.19
N SER A 345 12.68 55.44 8.98
CA SER A 345 12.61 56.36 7.83
C SER A 345 13.94 56.86 7.23
N SER A 346 14.10 56.47 5.95
CA SER A 346 14.49 57.32 4.81
C SER A 346 15.96 57.43 4.35
N SER A 347 16.15 56.83 3.16
CA SER A 347 16.71 57.41 1.92
C SER A 347 18.20 57.78 1.79
N ASN A 348 18.78 57.11 0.79
CA ASN A 348 19.58 57.62 -0.33
C ASN A 348 21.12 57.68 -0.25
N THR A 349 21.69 57.07 -1.31
CA THR A 349 22.92 57.38 -2.06
C THR A 349 24.29 56.86 -1.60
N GLN A 350 25.06 56.48 -2.63
CA GLN A 350 26.52 56.34 -2.75
C GLN A 350 27.17 54.97 -2.42
N LYS A 351 27.54 54.27 -3.51
CA LYS A 351 28.74 53.43 -3.57
C LYS A 351 29.99 54.33 -3.46
N PRO A 352 31.04 53.88 -2.77
CA PRO A 352 32.26 53.50 -3.48
C PRO A 352 32.89 52.17 -3.01
N LYS A 353 33.83 51.67 -3.83
CA LYS A 353 34.82 50.60 -3.59
C LYS A 353 35.56 50.85 -2.25
N GLU A 354 36.10 49.89 -1.50
CA GLU A 354 37.10 48.86 -1.82
C GLU A 354 37.37 48.01 -0.54
N ASP A 355 38.11 46.90 -0.70
CA ASP A 355 38.80 46.09 0.33
C ASP A 355 38.03 45.19 1.32
N PHE A 356 38.12 43.87 1.08
CA PHE A 356 37.93 42.82 2.08
C PHE A 356 39.30 42.26 2.52
N PRO A 357 39.68 42.36 3.80
CA PRO A 357 40.65 41.47 4.42
C PRO A 357 39.97 40.17 4.93
N PRO A 358 40.73 39.08 5.12
CA PRO A 358 40.18 37.74 5.29
C PRO A 358 39.65 37.50 6.71
N ILE A 359 38.49 36.85 6.84
CA ILE A 359 37.94 36.40 8.13
C ILE A 359 38.31 34.93 8.37
N ASN A 360 38.96 34.74 9.51
CA ASN A 360 39.42 33.50 10.13
C ASN A 360 38.40 32.34 10.12
N VAL A 361 38.89 31.18 9.69
CA VAL A 361 38.31 29.86 9.99
C VAL A 361 38.99 29.32 11.25
N PRO A 362 38.27 29.00 12.34
CA PRO A 362 38.85 28.20 13.41
C PRO A 362 38.82 26.72 13.02
N SER A 363 40.02 26.16 12.88
CA SER A 363 40.31 24.74 12.88
C SER A 363 40.00 24.11 14.25
N CYS A 364 39.36 22.94 14.26
CA CYS A 364 39.51 21.97 15.35
C CYS A 364 39.94 20.64 14.74
N ILE A 365 41.24 20.39 14.83
CA ILE A 365 41.92 19.11 14.69
C ILE A 365 41.85 18.41 16.05
N ALA A 366 41.58 17.10 16.07
CA ALA A 366 42.49 16.10 16.64
C ALA A 366 41.82 14.72 16.76
N GLU A 367 42.28 13.81 15.91
CA GLU A 367 42.41 12.39 16.24
C GLU A 367 43.29 12.21 17.48
N LYS A 368 43.01 11.16 18.26
CA LYS A 368 44.07 10.37 18.91
C LYS A 368 43.63 8.91 18.98
N ASN A 369 44.33 8.09 18.20
CA ASN A 369 44.52 6.67 18.44
C ASN A 369 45.56 6.52 19.57
N GLU A 370 45.35 5.53 20.43
CA GLU A 370 46.37 4.61 20.93
C GLU A 370 45.78 3.20 20.85
#